data_AF-A0AAP5YDN1-F1
#
_entry.id   AF-A0AAP5YDN1-F1
#
_cell.length_a   1.000
_cell.length_b   1.000
_cell.length_c   1.000
_cell.angle_alpha   90.00
_cell.angle_beta   90.00
_cell.angle_gamma   90.00
#
_symmetry.space_group_name_H-M   'P 1'
#
loop_
_entity.id
_entity.type
_entity.pdbx_description
1 polymer ?
#
loop_
_entity_poly.entity_id
_entity_poly.type
_entity_poly.pdbx_seq_one_letter_code
_entity_poly.pdbx_strand_id
1 'polypeptide(L)'
;MRAWLIGLAVIIGLAGCADNTAGIRVDGQTQNVFFNDNVLGSRLLVDNITTTYVDDRPRGVVQLSSNYKGDQHILYRFYWYDNNGLEVNTKPGPWRKMIVRG
;
A
#
# COMPACT_ATOMS: atom_id res chain seq x y z
N MET A 1 -21.18 -10.38 43.07
CA MET A 1 -21.17 -11.20 41.82
C MET A 1 -21.59 -10.43 40.57
N ARG A 2 -22.64 -9.60 40.59
CA ARG A 2 -23.08 -8.83 39.40
C ARG A 2 -22.11 -7.74 38.90
N ALA A 3 -21.41 -7.05 39.79
CA ALA A 3 -20.50 -5.96 39.42
C ALA A 3 -19.30 -6.43 38.57
N TRP A 4 -18.87 -7.68 38.76
CA TRP A 4 -17.74 -8.23 38.02
C TRP A 4 -18.09 -8.53 36.55
N LEU A 5 -19.34 -8.95 36.29
CA LEU A 5 -19.86 -9.17 34.95
C LEU A 5 -19.96 -7.87 34.15
N ILE A 6 -20.31 -6.76 34.82
CA ILE A 6 -20.36 -5.43 34.20
C ILE A 6 -18.95 -4.97 33.85
N GLY A 7 -17.98 -5.16 34.75
CA GLY A 7 -16.57 -4.85 34.47
C GLY A 7 -16.02 -5.65 33.29
N LEU A 8 -16.33 -6.95 33.20
CA LEU A 8 -15.91 -7.81 32.09
C LEU A 8 -16.55 -7.36 30.76
N ALA A 9 -17.84 -7.00 30.77
CA ALA A 9 -18.54 -6.52 29.59
C ALA A 9 -17.97 -5.19 29.05
N VAL A 10 -17.54 -4.29 29.95
CA VAL A 10 -16.88 -3.03 29.55
C VAL A 10 -15.53 -3.28 28.90
N ILE A 11 -14.73 -4.21 29.44
CA ILE A 11 -13.41 -4.58 28.87
C ILE A 11 -13.58 -5.21 27.48
N ILE A 12 -14.57 -6.09 27.30
CA ILE A 12 -14.85 -6.73 26.00
C ILE A 12 -15.40 -5.70 25.00
N GLY A 13 -16.23 -4.75 25.45
CA GLY A 13 -16.76 -3.68 24.59
C GLY A 13 -15.67 -2.74 24.05
N LEU A 14 -14.63 -2.46 24.83
CA LEU A 14 -13.50 -1.61 24.41
C LEU A 14 -12.58 -2.29 23.38
N ALA A 15 -12.50 -3.62 23.37
CA ALA A 15 -11.69 -4.37 22.40
C ALA A 15 -12.37 -4.50 21.01
N GLY A 16 -13.67 -4.20 20.91
CA GLY A 16 -14.44 -4.32 19.67
C GLY A 16 -14.28 -3.16 18.67
N CYS A 17 -13.67 -2.04 19.08
CA CYS A 17 -13.51 -0.84 18.24
C CYS A 17 -12.12 -0.70 17.59
N ALA A 18 -11.36 -1.80 17.46
CA ALA A 18 -10.17 -1.79 16.63
C ALA A 18 -10.59 -2.06 15.18
N ASP A 19 -10.95 -0.99 14.46
CA ASP A 19 -11.06 -1.06 13.00
C ASP A 19 -9.71 -1.58 12.46
N ASN A 20 -9.78 -2.61 11.60
CA ASN A 20 -8.63 -3.11 10.85
C ASN A 20 -8.18 -2.03 9.86
N THR A 21 -7.53 -0.99 10.38
CA THR A 21 -7.03 0.12 9.58
C THR A 21 -5.89 -0.42 8.72
N ALA A 22 -6.06 -0.35 7.40
CA ALA A 22 -5.02 -0.72 6.46
C ALA A 22 -3.76 0.10 6.78
N GLY A 23 -2.69 -0.59 7.14
CA GLY A 23 -1.41 0.04 7.46
C GLY A 23 -0.77 0.60 6.21
N ILE A 24 -0.56 1.91 6.16
CA ILE A 24 0.21 2.56 5.11
C ILE A 24 1.70 2.31 5.40
N ARG A 25 2.36 1.52 4.54
CA ARG A 25 3.81 1.36 4.58
C ARG A 25 4.42 2.21 3.47
N VAL A 26 5.18 3.23 3.87
CA VAL A 26 5.95 4.08 2.96
C VAL A 26 7.39 3.60 2.96
N ASP A 27 7.79 2.89 1.90
CA ASP A 27 9.20 2.55 1.65
C ASP A 27 9.78 3.52 0.62
N GLY A 28 10.76 4.33 1.04
CA GLY A 28 11.58 5.16 0.13
C GLY A 28 11.89 6.56 0.66
N GLN A 29 13.16 6.99 0.57
CA GLN A 29 13.61 8.34 0.99
C GLN A 29 13.25 9.46 0.00
N THR A 30 12.72 9.14 -1.18
CA THR A 30 12.32 10.12 -2.21
C THR A 30 11.04 9.76 -2.98
N GLN A 31 10.53 8.53 -2.84
CA GLN A 31 9.38 8.02 -3.58
C GLN A 31 8.50 7.20 -2.64
N ASN A 32 7.26 7.66 -2.44
CA ASN A 32 6.35 7.06 -1.46
C ASN A 32 5.53 5.94 -2.11
N VAL A 33 5.58 4.74 -1.53
CA VAL A 33 4.68 3.63 -1.86
C VAL A 33 3.52 3.64 -0.87
N PHE A 34 2.30 3.40 -1.36
CA PHE A 34 1.10 3.35 -0.52
C PHE A 34 0.41 2.00 -0.68
N PHE A 35 0.35 1.24 0.40
CA PHE A 35 -0.42 0.00 0.49
C PHE A 35 -1.74 0.29 1.19
N ASN A 36 -2.85 0.00 0.52
CA ASN A 36 -4.20 0.18 1.07
C ASN A 36 -4.78 -1.14 1.63
N ASP A 37 -3.92 -2.05 2.08
CA ASP A 37 -4.29 -3.35 2.62
C ASP A 37 -3.29 -3.75 3.72
N ASN A 38 -3.80 -4.17 4.89
CA ASN A 38 -3.00 -4.44 6.08
C ASN A 38 -2.08 -5.67 5.95
N VAL A 39 -2.31 -6.53 4.95
CA VAL A 39 -1.52 -7.73 4.70
C VAL A 39 -0.59 -7.55 3.50
N LEU A 40 -1.01 -6.80 2.48
CA LEU A 40 -0.26 -6.58 1.26
C LEU A 40 1.14 -6.00 1.52
N GLY A 41 1.26 -5.02 2.42
CA GLY A 41 2.54 -4.41 2.77
C GLY A 41 3.55 -5.35 3.47
N SER A 42 3.10 -6.51 3.96
CA SER A 42 3.99 -7.56 4.52
C SER A 42 4.37 -8.65 3.51
N ARG A 43 3.64 -8.72 2.39
CA ARG A 43 3.77 -9.78 1.38
C ARG A 43 4.39 -9.29 0.07
N LEU A 44 4.24 -8.01 -0.25
CA LEU A 44 4.80 -7.41 -1.45
C LEU A 44 5.97 -6.51 -1.06
N LEU A 45 7.12 -6.76 -1.67
CA LEU A 45 8.32 -5.96 -1.49
C LEU A 45 8.51 -5.08 -2.72
N VAL A 46 8.89 -3.82 -2.48
CA VAL A 46 9.30 -2.90 -3.53
C VAL A 46 10.81 -2.87 -3.56
N ASP A 47 11.39 -3.62 -4.50
CA ASP A 47 12.84 -3.81 -4.56
C ASP A 47 13.54 -2.55 -5.10
N ASN A 48 12.93 -1.91 -6.09
CA ASN A 48 13.50 -0.74 -6.75
C ASN A 48 12.42 0.11 -7.44
N ILE A 49 12.61 1.42 -7.46
CA ILE A 49 11.81 2.36 -8.23
C ILE A 49 12.76 3.25 -9.03
N THR A 50 12.55 3.31 -10.34
CA THR A 50 13.40 4.07 -11.26
C THR A 50 12.55 4.81 -12.29
N THR A 51 13.04 5.97 -12.72
CA THR A 51 12.47 6.70 -13.86
C THR A 51 13.43 6.57 -15.03
N THR A 52 12.93 6.02 -16.13
CA THR A 52 13.63 5.91 -17.42
C THR A 52 12.99 6.86 -18.42
N TYR A 53 13.56 6.99 -19.62
CA TYR A 53 12.99 7.81 -20.69
C TYR A 53 12.74 6.96 -21.94
N VAL A 54 11.58 7.16 -22.57
CA VAL A 54 11.21 6.56 -23.85
C VAL A 54 10.57 7.65 -24.70
N ASP A 55 11.16 7.94 -25.86
CA ASP A 55 10.75 9.04 -26.76
C ASP A 55 10.59 10.38 -26.02
N ASP A 56 11.60 10.78 -25.24
CA ASP A 56 11.63 11.99 -24.41
C ASP A 56 10.50 12.09 -23.35
N ARG A 57 9.78 10.99 -23.10
CA ARG A 57 8.75 10.92 -22.06
C ARG A 57 9.27 10.11 -20.87
N PRO A 58 9.06 10.60 -19.63
CA PRO A 58 9.45 9.84 -18.44
C PRO A 58 8.58 8.59 -18.31
N ARG A 59 9.22 7.49 -17.93
CA ARG A 59 8.62 6.18 -17.70
C ARG A 59 9.06 5.64 -16.33
N GLY A 60 8.09 5.53 -15.42
CA GLY A 60 8.29 4.90 -14.12
C GLY A 60 8.37 3.39 -14.26
N VAL A 61 9.37 2.79 -13.63
CA VAL A 61 9.61 1.35 -13.55
C VAL A 61 9.74 0.97 -12.09
N VAL A 62 8.88 0.05 -11.64
CA VAL A 62 8.90 -0.48 -10.27
C VAL A 62 9.18 -1.97 -10.36
N GLN A 63 10.20 -2.41 -9.62
CA GLN A 63 10.53 -3.82 -9.43
C GLN A 63 9.89 -4.29 -8.13
N LEU A 64 9.19 -5.42 -8.21
CA LEU A 64 8.46 -6.00 -7.10
C LEU A 64 8.87 -7.45 -6.93
N SER A 65 8.96 -7.89 -5.68
CA SER A 65 9.11 -9.28 -5.31
C SER A 65 8.03 -9.68 -4.31
N SER A 66 7.71 -10.98 -4.24
CA SER A 66 6.76 -11.49 -3.27
C SER A 66 7.48 -12.19 -2.13
N ASN A 67 7.10 -11.84 -0.90
CA ASN A 67 7.43 -12.57 0.33
C ASN A 67 6.28 -13.53 0.74
N TYR A 68 5.40 -13.87 -0.19
CA TYR A 68 4.29 -14.79 0.02
C TYR A 68 4.43 -15.99 -0.90
N LYS A 69 4.19 -17.21 -0.38
CA LYS A 69 4.37 -18.46 -1.15
C LYS A 69 3.38 -18.66 -2.30
N GLY A 70 2.30 -17.88 -2.34
CA GLY A 70 1.25 -17.99 -3.35
C GLY A 70 1.23 -16.80 -4.30
N ASP A 71 0.35 -16.85 -5.28
CA ASP A 71 0.12 -15.73 -6.19
C ASP A 71 -0.49 -14.54 -5.47
N GLN A 72 0.03 -13.35 -5.75
CA GLN A 72 -0.53 -12.10 -5.26
C GLN A 72 -1.09 -11.27 -6.42
N HIS A 73 -2.41 -11.12 -6.43
CA HIS A 73 -3.11 -10.30 -7.40
C HIS A 73 -3.16 -8.86 -6.89
N ILE A 74 -2.57 -7.93 -7.64
CA ILE A 74 -2.51 -6.53 -7.26
C ILE A 74 -3.16 -5.63 -8.30
N LEU A 75 -3.70 -4.51 -7.79
CA LEU A 75 -4.03 -3.33 -8.57
C LEU A 75 -2.99 -2.25 -8.28
N TYR A 76 -2.44 -1.65 -9.32
CA TYR A 76 -1.46 -0.58 -9.16
C TYR A 76 -1.73 0.59 -10.12
N ARG A 77 -1.20 1.76 -9.76
CA ARG A 77 -1.28 2.99 -10.54
C ARG A 77 -0.09 3.89 -10.19
N PHE A 78 0.36 4.68 -11.15
CA PHE A 78 1.41 5.69 -10.95
C PHE A 78 0.81 7.08 -10.75
N TYR A 79 1.39 7.82 -9.80
CA TYR A 79 1.19 9.25 -9.60
C TYR A 79 2.50 9.95 -9.94
N TRP A 80 2.40 11.10 -10.61
CA TRP A 80 3.55 11.86 -11.07
C TRP A 80 3.54 13.21 -10.39
N TYR A 81 4.69 13.60 -9.85
CA TYR A 81 4.87 14.86 -9.13
C TYR A 81 5.99 15.66 -9.79
N ASP A 82 5.89 16.98 -9.76
CA ASP A 82 6.99 17.86 -10.14
C ASP A 82 8.04 17.97 -9.02
N ASN A 83 9.07 18.80 -9.25
CA ASN A 83 10.13 19.04 -8.28
C ASN A 83 9.66 19.75 -7.00
N ASN A 84 8.45 20.33 -7.00
CA ASN A 84 7.84 20.97 -5.84
C ASN A 84 6.89 20.02 -5.09
N GLY A 85 6.74 18.78 -5.56
CA GLY A 85 5.83 17.79 -4.99
C GLY A 85 4.37 17.98 -5.41
N LEU A 86 4.09 18.79 -6.45
CA LEU A 86 2.74 18.97 -6.99
C LEU A 86 2.41 17.88 -7.99
N GLU A 87 1.24 17.25 -7.86
CA GLU A 87 0.78 16.24 -8.83
C GLU A 87 0.57 16.88 -10.21
N VAL A 88 1.33 16.42 -11.22
CA VAL A 88 1.28 16.98 -12.58
C VAL A 88 0.23 16.30 -13.46
N ASN A 89 -0.30 15.15 -13.03
CA ASN A 89 -1.29 14.41 -13.79
C ASN A 89 -2.70 14.58 -13.22
N THR A 90 -3.42 15.60 -13.71
CA THR A 90 -4.79 15.90 -13.27
C THR A 90 -5.84 14.85 -13.68
N LYS A 91 -5.49 13.92 -14.58
CA LYS A 91 -6.33 12.79 -15.01
C LYS A 91 -5.52 11.50 -15.00
N PRO A 92 -5.34 10.90 -13.82
CA PRO A 92 -4.46 9.75 -13.73
C PRO A 92 -5.05 8.55 -14.51
N GLY A 93 -4.20 7.66 -15.05
CA GLY A 93 -4.64 6.53 -15.89
C GLY A 93 -5.49 5.50 -15.11
N PRO A 94 -6.12 4.49 -15.73
CA PRO A 94 -6.85 3.48 -14.97
C PRO A 94 -5.93 2.64 -14.06
N TRP A 95 -6.48 2.05 -13.02
CA TRP A 95 -5.81 0.99 -12.26
C TRP A 95 -5.43 -0.18 -13.17
N ARG A 96 -4.22 -0.69 -13.02
CA ARG A 96 -3.69 -1.84 -13.78
C ARG A 96 -3.65 -3.07 -12.91
N LYS A 97 -3.95 -4.23 -13.50
CA LYS A 97 -3.89 -5.55 -12.85
C LYS A 97 -2.55 -6.22 -13.10
N MET A 98 -1.99 -6.85 -12.09
CA MET A 98 -0.80 -7.70 -12.21
C MET A 98 -0.86 -8.87 -11.22
N ILE A 99 -0.17 -9.97 -11.55
CA ILE A 99 0.05 -11.09 -10.63
C ILE A 99 1.54 -11.13 -10.31
N VAL A 100 1.88 -11.02 -9.02
CA VAL A 100 3.24 -11.22 -8.52
C VAL A 100 3.31 -12.63 -7.95
N ARG A 101 4.26 -13.43 -8.46
CA ARG A 101 4.42 -14.84 -8.10
C ARG A 101 5.35 -14.97 -6.90
N GLY A 102 5.06 -15.95 -6.05
CA GLY A 102 5.87 -16.36 -4.90
C GLY A 102 6.92 -17.41 -5.20
#